data_AF-A0A117LBX9-F1
#
_entry.id   AF-A0A117LBX9-F1
#
_cell.length_a   1.000
_cell.length_b   1.000
_cell.length_c   1.000
_cell.angle_alpha   90.00
_cell.angle_beta   90.00
_cell.angle_gamma   90.00
#
_symmetry.space_group_name_H-M   'P 1'
#
loop_
_entity.id
_entity.type
_entity.pdbx_description
1 polymer ?
#
loop_
_entity_poly.entity_id
_entity_poly.type
_entity_poly.pdbx_seq_one_letter_code
_entity_poly.pdbx_strand_id
1 'polypeptide(L)'
;MYTKKIAQSLKYLLTFWKKKSFLILFFFISLYIGFFLASPYILNFLQHTYQQKFVFYSLSEPITSFLKFSLVLTVLVIFPFIFYLILNALNLIFNLKKKFFWMFYLLGLGLFYLGVVFAYFITLPYGIRFLLSFRTEKIEPSISLGHFVNFFSFFVIAFGL
;
A
#
# COMPACT_ATOMS: atom_id res chain seq x y z
N MET A 1 38.96 -2.96 1.24
CA MET A 1 38.43 -3.23 -0.13
C MET A 1 36.90 -3.04 -0.22
N TYR A 2 36.11 -3.40 0.81
CA TYR A 2 34.65 -3.19 0.86
C TYR A 2 34.20 -1.73 0.89
N THR A 3 34.91 -0.85 1.60
CA THR A 3 34.55 0.58 1.77
C THR A 3 34.55 1.38 0.46
N LYS A 4 35.47 1.09 -0.47
CA LYS A 4 35.52 1.74 -1.79
C LYS A 4 34.34 1.30 -2.69
N LYS A 5 33.93 0.03 -2.64
CA LYS A 5 32.76 -0.48 -3.38
C LYS A 5 31.45 0.14 -2.89
N ILE A 6 31.29 0.29 -1.57
CA ILE A 6 30.12 0.94 -0.96
C ILE A 6 30.05 2.43 -1.33
N ALA A 7 31.18 3.14 -1.28
CA ALA A 7 31.22 4.56 -1.67
C ALA A 7 30.93 4.78 -3.16
N GLN A 8 31.43 3.91 -4.04
CA GLN A 8 31.20 4.00 -5.48
C GLN A 8 29.76 3.69 -5.87
N SER A 9 29.14 2.72 -5.17
CA SER A 9 27.72 2.44 -5.24
C SER A 9 26.84 3.61 -4.77
N LEU A 10 27.13 4.15 -3.59
CA LEU A 10 26.41 5.30 -3.05
C LEU A 10 26.47 6.47 -4.03
N LYS A 11 27.63 6.70 -4.64
CA LYS A 11 27.81 7.72 -5.67
C LYS A 11 27.03 7.42 -6.96
N TYR A 12 26.94 6.16 -7.38
CA TYR A 12 26.12 5.75 -8.53
C TYR A 12 24.62 5.90 -8.24
N LEU A 13 24.15 5.47 -7.06
CA LEU A 13 22.77 5.68 -6.59
C LEU A 13 22.42 7.16 -6.51
N LEU A 14 23.29 8.00 -5.93
CA LEU A 14 23.12 9.45 -5.84
C LEU A 14 23.05 10.12 -7.21
N THR A 15 23.92 9.74 -8.15
CA THR A 15 23.96 10.33 -9.50
C THR A 15 22.79 9.87 -10.37
N PHE A 16 22.36 8.61 -10.24
CA PHE A 16 21.18 8.07 -10.90
C PHE A 16 19.90 8.73 -10.38
N TRP A 17 19.80 8.90 -9.05
CA TRP A 17 18.73 9.69 -8.43
C TRP A 17 18.77 11.15 -8.90
N LYS A 18 19.92 11.83 -8.93
CA LYS A 18 19.97 13.26 -9.28
C LYS A 18 19.41 13.60 -10.67
N LYS A 19 19.54 12.70 -11.66
CA LYS A 19 19.04 12.91 -13.03
C LYS A 19 17.59 12.44 -13.27
N LYS A 20 17.16 11.34 -12.64
CA LYS A 20 15.81 10.76 -12.86
C LYS A 20 14.84 10.92 -11.68
N SER A 21 15.31 11.39 -10.52
CA SER A 21 14.49 11.58 -9.32
C SER A 21 13.29 12.48 -9.58
N PHE A 22 13.48 13.58 -10.31
CA PHE A 22 12.37 14.49 -10.62
C PHE A 22 11.25 13.79 -11.41
N LEU A 23 11.60 12.98 -12.42
CA LEU A 23 10.62 12.23 -13.21
C LEU A 23 9.93 11.14 -12.39
N ILE A 24 10.68 10.43 -11.55
CA ILE A 24 10.14 9.38 -10.68
C ILE A 24 9.20 9.98 -9.62
N LEU A 25 9.59 11.09 -9.01
CA LEU A 25 8.79 11.82 -8.04
C LEU A 25 7.50 12.34 -8.70
N PHE A 26 7.61 12.95 -9.89
CA PHE A 26 6.46 13.42 -10.65
C PHE A 26 5.50 12.28 -11.01
N PHE A 27 6.04 11.12 -11.42
CA PHE A 27 5.23 9.93 -11.69
C PHE A 27 4.47 9.46 -10.44
N PHE A 28 5.12 9.38 -9.28
CA PHE A 28 4.45 8.98 -8.03
C PHE A 28 3.41 9.99 -7.56
N ILE A 29 3.68 11.28 -7.71
CA ILE A 29 2.72 12.35 -7.38
C ILE A 29 1.51 12.27 -8.32
N SER A 30 1.74 12.10 -9.62
CA SER A 30 0.67 11.94 -10.61
C SER A 30 -0.20 10.71 -10.30
N LEU A 31 0.42 9.58 -9.98
CA LEU A 31 -0.25 8.35 -9.60
C LEU A 31 -1.06 8.51 -8.31
N TYR A 32 -0.52 9.20 -7.30
CA TYR A 32 -1.22 9.54 -6.06
C TYR A 32 -2.45 10.42 -6.31
N ILE A 33 -2.32 11.46 -7.15
CA ILE A 33 -3.44 12.33 -7.53
C ILE A 33 -4.51 11.55 -8.29
N GLY A 34 -4.10 10.66 -9.20
CA GLY A 34 -5.01 9.77 -9.91
C GLY A 34 -5.82 8.89 -8.96
N PHE A 35 -5.18 8.27 -7.97
CA PHE A 35 -5.90 7.49 -6.95
C PHE A 35 -6.75 8.34 -6.01
N PHE A 36 -6.34 9.57 -5.71
CA PHE A 36 -7.15 10.49 -4.93
C PHE A 36 -8.46 10.82 -5.65
N LEU A 37 -8.40 11.14 -6.95
CA LEU A 37 -9.57 11.37 -7.79
C LEU A 37 -10.45 10.11 -7.96
N ALA A 38 -9.82 8.93 -8.00
CA ALA A 38 -10.53 7.65 -8.09
C ALA A 38 -11.14 7.17 -6.76
N SER A 39 -10.61 7.65 -5.62
CA SER A 39 -11.01 7.20 -4.28
C SER A 39 -12.51 7.22 -4.01
N PRO A 40 -13.31 8.27 -4.34
CA PRO A 40 -14.75 8.23 -4.11
C PRO A 40 -15.45 7.12 -4.90
N TYR A 41 -15.02 6.84 -6.14
CA TYR A 41 -15.59 5.78 -6.97
C TYR A 41 -15.28 4.39 -6.42
N ILE A 42 -14.03 4.18 -5.98
CA ILE A 42 -13.60 2.91 -5.40
C ILE A 42 -14.30 2.66 -4.06
N LEU A 43 -14.40 3.68 -3.21
CA LEU A 43 -15.08 3.55 -1.92
C LEU A 43 -16.59 3.32 -2.11
N ASN A 44 -17.22 3.94 -3.11
CA ASN A 44 -18.61 3.64 -3.46
C ASN A 44 -18.77 2.18 -3.94
N PHE A 45 -17.83 1.67 -4.74
CA PHE A 45 -17.83 0.26 -5.13
C PHE A 45 -17.69 -0.69 -3.91
N LEU A 46 -16.83 -0.35 -2.95
CA LEU A 46 -16.71 -1.11 -1.70
C LEU A 46 -17.97 -1.02 -0.84
N GLN A 47 -18.65 0.12 -0.83
CA GLN A 47 -19.94 0.31 -0.17
C GLN A 47 -20.99 -0.71 -0.65
N HIS A 48 -21.09 -0.88 -1.98
CA HIS A 48 -21.98 -1.87 -2.58
C HIS A 48 -21.55 -3.30 -2.29
N THR A 49 -20.24 -3.58 -2.33
CA THR A 49 -19.68 -4.91 -2.10
C THR A 49 -19.98 -5.43 -0.70
N TYR A 50 -19.88 -4.57 0.32
CA TYR A 50 -20.14 -4.94 1.72
C TYR A 50 -21.58 -4.69 2.17
N GLN A 51 -22.42 -4.10 1.32
CA GLN A 51 -23.81 -3.72 1.62
C GLN A 51 -23.93 -2.83 2.87
N GLN A 52 -22.91 -2.02 3.18
CA GLN A 52 -22.90 -1.13 4.33
C GLN A 52 -22.85 0.31 3.85
N LYS A 53 -23.67 1.20 4.43
CA LYS A 53 -23.60 2.63 4.12
C LYS A 53 -22.46 3.27 4.91
N PHE A 54 -21.58 3.99 4.23
CA PHE A 54 -20.56 4.79 4.92
C PHE A 54 -21.13 6.14 5.30
N VAL A 55 -20.94 6.50 6.57
CA VAL A 55 -21.30 7.81 7.14
C VAL A 55 -20.04 8.54 7.59
N PHE A 56 -20.12 9.85 7.70
CA PHE A 56 -19.05 10.66 8.25
C PHE A 56 -19.60 11.46 9.44
N TYR A 57 -18.79 11.58 10.48
CA TYR A 57 -19.14 12.29 11.71
C TYR A 57 -18.48 13.67 11.79
N SER A 58 -17.43 13.90 10.99
CA SER A 58 -16.73 15.18 10.89
C SER A 58 -16.65 15.69 9.46
N LEU A 59 -16.66 17.01 9.28
CA LEU A 59 -16.51 17.66 7.97
C LEU A 59 -15.17 17.33 7.28
N SER A 60 -14.11 17.11 8.06
CA SER A 60 -12.77 16.76 7.56
C SER A 60 -12.58 15.28 7.25
N GLU A 61 -13.52 14.43 7.66
CA GLU A 61 -13.37 12.97 7.59
C GLU A 61 -13.32 12.44 6.16
N PRO A 62 -14.17 12.89 5.20
CA PRO A 62 -14.07 12.42 3.82
C PRO A 62 -12.73 12.75 3.17
N ILE A 63 -12.24 13.99 3.34
CA ILE A 63 -10.97 14.44 2.75
C ILE A 63 -9.80 13.61 3.31
N THR A 64 -9.73 13.46 4.63
CA THR A 64 -8.66 12.67 5.27
C THR A 64 -8.73 11.19 4.92
N SER A 65 -9.93 10.64 4.75
CA SER A 65 -10.15 9.27 4.29
C SER A 65 -9.65 9.07 2.86
N PHE A 66 -9.98 9.99 1.95
CA PHE A 66 -9.53 9.93 0.55
C PHE A 66 -8.01 10.03 0.44
N LEU A 67 -7.38 10.95 1.18
CA LEU A 67 -5.91 11.09 1.22
C LEU A 67 -5.23 9.81 1.72
N LYS A 68 -5.74 9.21 2.81
CA LYS A 68 -5.18 7.96 3.35
C LYS A 68 -5.37 6.80 2.37
N PHE A 69 -6.58 6.66 1.84
CA PHE A 69 -6.93 5.57 0.94
C PHE A 69 -6.11 5.63 -0.36
N SER A 70 -5.98 6.82 -0.97
CA SER A 70 -5.15 7.00 -2.15
C SER A 70 -3.67 6.73 -1.87
N LEU A 71 -3.18 7.07 -0.67
CA LEU A 71 -1.81 6.77 -0.24
C LEU A 71 -1.59 5.25 -0.21
N VAL A 72 -2.49 4.50 0.41
CA VAL A 72 -2.37 3.03 0.48
C VAL A 72 -2.34 2.41 -0.92
N LEU A 73 -3.29 2.78 -1.79
CA LEU A 73 -3.31 2.29 -3.17
C LEU A 73 -2.03 2.64 -3.94
N THR A 74 -1.53 3.85 -3.73
CA THR A 74 -0.26 4.31 -4.31
C THR A 74 0.91 3.46 -3.83
N VAL A 75 1.00 3.19 -2.53
CA VAL A 75 2.05 2.33 -1.95
C VAL A 75 1.99 0.92 -2.53
N LEU A 76 0.80 0.34 -2.72
CA LEU A 76 0.64 -0.99 -3.32
C LEU A 76 1.21 -1.07 -4.75
N VAL A 77 1.01 -0.02 -5.55
CA VAL A 77 1.52 0.05 -6.93
C VAL A 77 3.02 0.37 -6.97
N ILE A 78 3.51 1.16 -6.02
CA ILE A 78 4.93 1.54 -5.94
C ILE A 78 5.79 0.44 -5.30
N PHE A 79 5.18 -0.48 -4.54
CA PHE A 79 5.89 -1.53 -3.80
C PHE A 79 6.93 -2.30 -4.65
N PRO A 80 6.67 -2.74 -5.90
CA PRO A 80 7.66 -3.44 -6.72
C PRO A 80 8.94 -2.64 -6.95
N PHE A 81 8.81 -1.32 -7.06
CA PHE A 81 9.94 -0.42 -7.23
C PHE A 81 10.71 -0.22 -5.93
N ILE A 82 10.01 -0.01 -4.81
CA ILE A 82 10.63 0.11 -3.48
C ILE A 82 11.37 -1.18 -3.13
N PHE A 83 10.73 -2.33 -3.32
CA PHE A 83 11.29 -3.64 -3.00
C PHE A 83 12.52 -3.94 -3.86
N TYR A 84 12.48 -3.60 -5.16
CA TYR A 84 13.66 -3.68 -6.02
C TYR A 84 14.81 -2.84 -5.50
N LEU A 85 14.54 -1.60 -5.05
CA LEU A 85 15.56 -0.70 -4.54
C LEU A 85 16.21 -1.25 -3.25
N ILE A 86 15.40 -1.80 -2.33
CA ILE A 86 15.86 -2.46 -1.10
C ILE A 86 16.73 -3.67 -1.44
N LEU A 87 16.25 -4.56 -2.31
CA LEU A 87 17.01 -5.73 -2.74
C LEU A 87 18.30 -5.36 -3.45
N ASN A 88 18.30 -4.31 -4.28
CA ASN A 88 19.50 -3.83 -4.96
C ASN A 88 20.53 -3.27 -3.96
N ALA A 89 20.08 -2.56 -2.92
CA ALA A 89 20.94 -2.12 -1.84
C ALA A 89 21.56 -3.32 -1.08
N LEU A 90 20.77 -4.36 -0.79
CA LEU A 90 21.27 -5.59 -0.18
C LEU A 90 22.25 -6.34 -1.08
N ASN A 91 21.92 -6.50 -2.37
CA ASN A 91 22.78 -7.14 -3.36
C ASN A 91 24.16 -6.47 -3.43
N LEU A 92 24.21 -5.17 -3.19
CA LEU A 92 25.45 -4.42 -3.21
C LEU A 92 26.38 -4.71 -2.01
N ILE A 93 25.79 -5.05 -0.87
CA ILE A 93 26.51 -5.37 0.36
C ILE A 93 26.94 -6.84 0.34
N PHE A 94 26.02 -7.72 -0.04
CA PHE A 94 26.20 -9.18 0.02
C PHE A 94 26.69 -9.81 -1.29
N ASN A 95 26.76 -9.04 -2.38
CA ASN A 95 27.27 -9.50 -3.68
C ASN A 95 26.52 -10.75 -4.19
N LEU A 96 25.18 -10.73 -4.12
CA LEU A 96 24.32 -11.89 -4.43
C LEU A 96 24.50 -12.33 -5.89
N LYS A 97 24.43 -13.64 -6.14
CA LYS A 97 24.37 -14.17 -7.51
C LYS A 97 23.07 -13.69 -8.18
N LYS A 98 23.14 -13.37 -9.48
CA LYS A 98 22.00 -12.88 -10.27
C LYS A 98 20.75 -13.75 -10.13
N LYS A 99 20.90 -15.09 -10.09
CA LYS A 99 19.78 -16.03 -9.90
C LYS A 99 19.07 -15.83 -8.57
N PHE A 100 19.81 -15.67 -7.47
CA PHE A 100 19.23 -15.45 -6.14
C PHE A 100 18.56 -14.09 -6.02
N PHE A 101 19.14 -13.05 -6.62
CA PHE A 101 18.52 -11.72 -6.67
C PHE A 101 17.11 -11.79 -7.27
N TRP A 102 16.97 -12.37 -8.47
CA TRP A 102 15.67 -12.48 -9.13
C TRP A 102 14.72 -13.42 -8.40
N MET A 103 15.23 -14.50 -7.80
CA MET A 103 14.41 -15.42 -7.01
C MET A 103 13.81 -14.70 -5.79
N PHE A 104 14.60 -13.95 -5.02
CA PHE A 104 14.10 -13.19 -3.87
C PHE A 104 13.16 -12.05 -4.29
N TYR A 105 13.46 -11.38 -5.41
CA TYR A 105 12.60 -10.33 -5.93
C TYR A 105 11.20 -10.87 -6.28
N LEU A 106 11.15 -11.95 -7.06
CA LEU A 106 9.89 -12.56 -7.48
C LEU A 106 9.12 -13.19 -6.30
N LEU A 107 9.82 -13.87 -5.39
CA LEU A 107 9.18 -14.44 -4.20
C LEU A 107 8.62 -13.36 -3.28
N GLY A 108 9.38 -12.30 -2.99
CA GLY A 108 8.90 -11.22 -2.12
C GLY A 108 7.73 -10.45 -2.75
N LEU A 109 7.76 -10.21 -4.06
CA LEU A 109 6.61 -9.67 -4.77
C LEU A 109 5.39 -10.59 -4.70
N GLY A 110 5.59 -11.88 -4.93
CA GLY A 110 4.54 -12.89 -4.86
C GLY A 110 3.89 -12.93 -3.47
N LEU A 111 4.71 -12.94 -2.41
CA LEU A 111 4.24 -12.93 -1.03
C LEU A 111 3.48 -11.64 -0.70
N PHE A 112 4.00 -10.48 -1.09
CA PHE A 112 3.34 -9.20 -0.82
C PHE A 112 1.95 -9.14 -1.46
N TYR A 113 1.84 -9.45 -2.75
CA TYR A 113 0.55 -9.41 -3.43
C TYR A 113 -0.38 -10.54 -2.99
N LEU A 114 0.14 -11.73 -2.67
CA LEU A 114 -0.66 -12.77 -2.02
C LEU A 114 -1.23 -12.30 -0.68
N GLY A 115 -0.43 -11.60 0.13
CA GLY A 115 -0.86 -10.99 1.38
C GLY A 115 -1.95 -9.95 1.18
N VAL A 116 -1.80 -9.06 0.20
CA VAL A 116 -2.81 -8.05 -0.15
C VAL A 116 -4.13 -8.70 -0.62
N VAL A 117 -4.04 -9.71 -1.49
CA VAL A 117 -5.20 -10.48 -1.96
C VAL A 117 -5.86 -11.21 -0.80
N PHE A 118 -5.08 -11.84 0.07
CA PHE A 118 -5.58 -12.50 1.28
C PHE A 118 -6.31 -11.52 2.21
N ALA A 119 -5.72 -10.34 2.45
CA ALA A 119 -6.35 -9.31 3.25
C ALA A 119 -7.69 -8.86 2.65
N TYR A 120 -7.73 -8.64 1.33
CA TYR A 120 -8.93 -8.15 0.66
C TYR A 120 -10.06 -9.18 0.63
N PHE A 121 -9.78 -10.42 0.20
CA PHE A 121 -10.81 -11.43 -0.03
C PHE A 121 -11.17 -12.24 1.20
N ILE A 122 -10.29 -12.30 2.20
CA ILE A 122 -10.50 -13.14 3.39
C ILE A 122 -10.58 -12.23 4.61
N THR A 123 -9.49 -11.57 5.00
CA THR A 123 -9.45 -10.90 6.31
C THR A 123 -10.48 -9.78 6.45
N LEU A 124 -10.66 -8.93 5.43
CA LEU A 124 -11.64 -7.85 5.46
C LEU A 124 -13.09 -8.33 5.58
N PRO A 125 -13.61 -9.23 4.74
CA PRO A 125 -15.00 -9.68 4.87
C PRO A 125 -15.25 -10.42 6.18
N TYR A 126 -14.30 -11.23 6.67
CA TYR A 126 -14.44 -11.87 7.99
C TYR A 126 -14.43 -10.83 9.12
N GLY A 127 -13.53 -9.84 9.05
CA GLY A 127 -13.44 -8.77 10.03
C GLY A 127 -14.70 -7.89 10.07
N ILE A 128 -15.24 -7.52 8.91
CA ILE A 128 -16.49 -6.75 8.83
C ILE A 128 -17.67 -7.57 9.38
N ARG A 129 -17.79 -8.85 9.02
CA ARG A 129 -18.84 -9.74 9.56
C ARG A 129 -18.74 -9.90 11.08
N PHE A 130 -17.52 -10.03 11.59
CA PHE A 130 -17.27 -10.09 13.03
C PHE A 130 -17.70 -8.79 13.72
N LEU A 131 -17.34 -7.62 13.18
CA LEU A 131 -17.77 -6.34 13.73
C LEU A 131 -19.29 -6.15 13.69
N LEU A 132 -19.93 -6.58 12.61
CA LEU A 132 -21.39 -6.54 12.47
C LEU A 132 -22.11 -7.54 13.38
N SER A 133 -21.43 -8.58 13.85
CA SER A 133 -22.02 -9.58 14.77
C SER A 133 -22.35 -9.01 16.15
N PHE A 134 -21.74 -7.88 16.53
CA PHE A 134 -22.05 -7.16 17.77
C PHE A 134 -23.36 -6.36 17.71
N ARG A 135 -24.06 -6.33 16.58
CA ARG A 135 -25.38 -5.70 16.46
C ARG A 135 -26.37 -6.33 17.44
N THR A 136 -27.21 -5.49 18.05
CA THR A 136 -28.27 -5.93 18.98
C THR A 136 -29.59 -5.28 18.52
N GLU A 137 -30.76 -5.77 18.96
CA GLU A 137 -32.08 -5.25 18.58
C GLU A 137 -32.26 -3.73 18.79
N LYS A 138 -31.49 -3.13 19.70
CA LYS A 138 -31.54 -1.69 20.00
C LYS A 138 -30.40 -0.86 19.40
N ILE A 139 -29.38 -1.50 18.80
CA ILE A 139 -28.16 -0.82 18.34
C ILE A 139 -27.85 -1.27 16.92
N GLU A 140 -28.09 -0.36 15.98
CA GLU A 140 -27.71 -0.54 14.58
C GLU A 140 -26.26 -0.07 14.35
N PRO A 141 -25.40 -0.92 13.76
CA PRO A 141 -24.02 -0.53 13.48
C PRO A 141 -23.97 0.42 12.27
N SER A 142 -23.39 1.59 12.46
CA SER A 142 -23.04 2.53 11.39
C SER A 142 -21.52 2.58 11.21
N ILE A 143 -21.06 2.32 9.98
CA ILE A 143 -19.63 2.30 9.68
C ILE A 143 -19.19 3.70 9.24
N SER A 144 -18.29 4.32 10.00
CA SER A 144 -17.69 5.58 9.57
C SER A 144 -16.72 5.35 8.42
N LEU A 145 -16.70 6.28 7.47
CA LEU A 145 -15.80 6.26 6.32
C LEU A 145 -14.34 6.26 6.76
N GLY A 146 -13.98 7.11 7.72
CA GLY A 146 -12.61 7.19 8.24
C GLY A 146 -12.18 5.93 8.97
N HIS A 147 -13.06 5.36 9.78
CA HIS A 147 -12.78 4.10 10.47
C HIS A 147 -12.65 2.93 9.49
N PHE A 148 -13.51 2.85 8.46
CA PHE A 148 -13.40 1.85 7.41
C PHE A 148 -12.06 1.97 6.67
N VAL A 149 -11.67 3.18 6.24
CA VAL A 149 -10.40 3.38 5.54
C VAL A 149 -9.21 3.03 6.43
N ASN A 150 -9.23 3.37 7.72
CA ASN A 150 -8.16 2.97 8.65
C ASN A 150 -8.09 1.45 8.80
N PHE A 151 -9.23 0.78 8.95
CA PHE A 151 -9.33 -0.67 9.04
C PHE A 151 -8.77 -1.32 7.76
N PHE A 152 -9.26 -0.89 6.59
CA PHE A 152 -8.78 -1.33 5.28
C PHE A 152 -7.26 -1.16 5.15
N SER A 153 -6.77 0.04 5.43
CA SER A 153 -5.36 0.40 5.29
C SER A 153 -4.47 -0.48 6.18
N PHE A 154 -4.89 -0.69 7.42
CA PHE A 154 -4.17 -1.53 8.37
C PHE A 154 -4.05 -2.96 7.85
N PHE A 155 -5.15 -3.60 7.45
CA PHE A 155 -5.11 -4.98 6.97
C PHE A 155 -4.30 -5.14 5.68
N VAL A 156 -4.50 -4.27 4.71
CA VAL A 156 -3.79 -4.34 3.43
C VAL A 156 -2.28 -4.18 3.59
N ILE A 157 -1.85 -3.24 4.44
CA ILE A 157 -0.42 -3.00 4.68
C ILE A 157 0.16 -4.12 5.55
N ALA A 158 -0.51 -4.50 6.64
CA ALA A 158 0.01 -5.47 7.60
C ALA A 158 0.15 -6.89 7.04
N PHE A 159 -0.72 -7.30 6.11
CA PHE A 159 -0.60 -8.60 5.45
C PHE A 159 0.30 -8.56 4.22
N GLY A 160 0.44 -7.40 3.57
CA GLY A 160 1.34 -7.25 2.44
C GLY A 160 2.81 -7.25 2.84
N LEU A 161 3.18 -6.45 3.85
CA LEU A 161 4.57 -6.29 4.31
C LEU A 161 5.05 -7.46 5.17
#